data_AF-A0A438DTK4-F1
#
_entry.id   AF-A0A438DTK4-F1
#
_cell.length_a   1.000
_cell.length_b   1.000
_cell.length_c   1.000
_cell.angle_alpha   90.00
_cell.angle_beta   90.00
_cell.angle_gamma   90.00
#
_symmetry.space_group_name_H-M   'P 1'
#
loop_
_entity.id
_entity.type
_entity.pdbx_description
1 polymer ?
#
loop_
_entity_poly.entity_id
_entity_poly.type
_entity_poly.pdbx_seq_one_letter_code
_entity_poly.pdbx_strand_id
1 'polypeptide(L)'
;MDDLELIDLPLQGDFFTWSGGLYNQAWARLDRFLVSPRWLDQFSNVTQKRLSRPISDHFPITIEGGGKRRGPSPFRFENMWLRVEGFKDLLRSWWQGMVVSGRASYKLATKLKRLKQNLKIWNREVFGNLESNKLAALQQVDYWDQVESERRLSEEEFARKKEAKEGYAKWVKLDEIH
;
A
#
# COMPACT_ATOMS: atom_id res chain seq x y z
N MET A 1 20.68 21.74 -13.95
CA MET A 1 20.77 20.26 -13.85
C MET A 1 22.03 19.78 -14.51
N ASP A 2 22.32 20.28 -15.72
CA ASP A 2 23.54 19.95 -16.46
C ASP A 2 24.83 20.31 -15.70
N ASP A 3 24.86 21.42 -14.96
CA ASP A 3 26.04 21.81 -14.15
C ASP A 3 26.35 20.86 -12.99
N LEU A 4 25.41 19.99 -12.60
CA LEU A 4 25.55 19.04 -11.50
C LEU A 4 25.61 17.58 -11.99
N GLU A 5 25.60 17.35 -13.30
CA GLU A 5 25.59 16.02 -13.94
C GLU A 5 24.47 15.09 -13.40
N LEU A 6 23.32 15.67 -13.01
CA LEU A 6 22.20 14.90 -12.47
C LEU A 6 21.25 14.44 -13.58
N ILE A 7 20.85 13.19 -13.52
CA ILE A 7 19.96 12.53 -14.47
C ILE A 7 18.55 12.47 -13.85
N ASP A 8 17.56 12.98 -14.58
CA ASP A 8 16.14 12.76 -14.29
C ASP A 8 15.70 11.41 -14.87
N LEU A 9 15.28 10.48 -14.00
CA LEU A 9 14.88 9.15 -14.44
C LEU A 9 13.51 9.19 -15.16
N PRO A 10 13.30 8.33 -16.16
CA PRO A 10 11.99 8.21 -16.80
C PRO A 10 10.96 7.72 -15.77
N LEU A 11 9.82 8.40 -15.71
CA LEU A 11 8.71 8.03 -14.85
C LEU A 11 7.88 6.92 -15.54
N GLN A 12 7.79 5.75 -14.90
CA GLN A 12 6.92 4.66 -15.34
C GLN A 12 5.50 4.84 -14.81
N GLY A 13 4.52 4.47 -15.63
CA GLY A 13 3.10 4.66 -15.37
C GLY A 13 2.57 5.83 -16.22
N ASP A 14 2.34 6.95 -15.56
CA ASP A 14 1.81 8.19 -16.17
C ASP A 14 2.85 9.32 -16.02
N PHE A 15 2.72 10.40 -16.79
CA PHE A 15 3.70 11.47 -16.90
C PHE A 15 3.60 12.51 -15.79
N PHE A 16 2.47 12.59 -15.09
CA PHE A 16 2.17 13.65 -14.14
C PHE A 16 2.32 13.19 -12.69
N THR A 17 2.86 14.07 -11.84
CA THR A 17 2.97 13.84 -10.40
C THR A 17 2.11 14.79 -9.58
N TRP A 18 1.39 15.70 -10.23
CA TRP A 18 0.49 16.63 -9.59
C TRP A 18 -0.70 16.92 -10.49
N SER A 19 -1.87 17.12 -9.88
CA SER A 19 -3.07 17.63 -10.54
C SER A 19 -3.72 18.72 -9.67
N GLY A 20 -4.20 19.79 -10.28
CA GLY A 20 -4.94 20.84 -9.57
C GLY A 20 -5.57 21.86 -10.51
N GLY A 21 -5.75 23.09 -10.04
CA GLY A 21 -6.51 24.12 -10.75
C GLY A 21 -8.02 23.90 -10.66
N LEU A 22 -8.78 24.72 -11.40
CA LEU A 22 -10.25 24.65 -11.37
C LEU A 22 -10.70 23.28 -11.90
N TYR A 23 -11.41 22.51 -11.08
CA TYR A 23 -11.87 21.15 -11.39
C TYR A 23 -10.75 20.15 -11.79
N ASN A 24 -9.53 20.27 -11.23
CA ASN A 24 -8.39 19.40 -11.53
C ASN A 24 -8.00 19.36 -13.02
N GLN A 25 -8.16 20.46 -13.75
CA GLN A 25 -7.85 20.52 -15.18
C GLN A 25 -6.38 20.81 -15.49
N ALA A 26 -5.56 21.15 -14.50
CA ALA A 26 -4.13 21.35 -14.67
C ALA A 26 -3.36 20.13 -14.15
N TRP A 27 -2.41 19.64 -14.95
CA TRP A 27 -1.59 18.47 -14.62
C TRP A 27 -0.13 18.80 -14.90
N ALA A 28 0.76 18.41 -13.98
CA ALA A 28 2.19 18.72 -14.09
C ALA A 28 3.07 17.62 -13.50
N ARG A 29 4.32 17.55 -13.97
CA ARG A 29 5.38 16.73 -13.36
C ARG A 29 6.27 17.60 -12.48
N LEU A 30 5.92 17.68 -11.20
CA LEU A 30 6.59 18.51 -10.20
C LEU A 30 7.59 17.72 -9.33
N ASP A 31 7.38 16.41 -9.19
CA ASP A 31 8.15 15.53 -8.31
C ASP A 31 9.06 14.63 -9.15
N ARG A 32 10.34 14.55 -8.80
CA ARG A 32 11.37 13.83 -9.57
C ARG A 32 12.46 13.29 -8.66
N PHE A 33 12.98 12.10 -8.96
CA PHE A 33 14.27 11.66 -8.41
C PHE A 33 15.37 12.05 -9.39
N LEU A 34 16.31 12.86 -8.91
CA LEU A 34 17.52 13.21 -9.63
C LEU A 34 18.67 12.37 -9.09
N VAL A 35 19.33 11.62 -9.96
CA VAL A 35 20.39 10.68 -9.58
C VAL A 35 21.69 11.02 -10.30
N SER A 36 22.83 10.75 -9.67
CA SER A 36 24.13 10.89 -10.33
C SER A 36 24.51 9.60 -11.08
N PRO A 37 25.34 9.69 -12.14
CA PRO A 37 25.86 8.51 -12.84
C PRO A 37 26.53 7.50 -11.89
N ARG A 38 27.35 7.99 -10.95
CA ARG A 38 28.02 7.16 -9.94
C ARG A 38 27.05 6.36 -9.07
N TRP A 39 25.85 6.87 -8.84
CA TRP A 39 24.83 6.14 -8.09
C TRP A 39 24.20 5.03 -8.93
N LEU A 40 23.98 5.27 -10.24
CA LEU A 40 23.50 4.23 -11.17
C LEU A 40 24.50 3.08 -11.34
N ASP A 41 25.81 3.36 -11.24
CA ASP A 41 26.84 2.32 -11.25
C ASP A 41 26.72 1.35 -10.05
N GLN A 42 26.22 1.85 -8.91
CA GLN A 42 26.04 1.06 -7.69
C GLN A 42 24.71 0.31 -7.66
N PHE A 43 23.66 0.89 -8.25
CA PHE A 43 22.30 0.36 -8.21
C PHE A 43 21.81 0.01 -9.62
N SER A 44 21.85 -1.28 -9.96
CA SER A 44 21.30 -1.77 -11.22
C SER A 44 19.77 -1.80 -11.26
N ASN A 45 19.20 -1.70 -12.47
CA ASN A 45 17.76 -1.82 -12.76
C ASN A 45 16.90 -0.81 -12.01
N VAL A 46 17.37 0.42 -11.89
CA VAL A 46 16.63 1.47 -11.19
C VAL A 46 15.49 1.98 -12.06
N THR A 47 14.29 2.01 -11.50
CA THR A 47 13.10 2.56 -12.14
C THR A 47 12.41 3.53 -11.19
N GLN A 48 12.01 4.68 -11.71
CA GLN A 48 11.09 5.59 -11.03
C GLN A 48 9.66 5.24 -11.43
N LYS A 49 8.77 5.05 -10.45
CA LYS A 49 7.36 4.70 -10.66
C LYS A 49 6.45 5.68 -9.96
N ARG A 50 5.34 5.99 -10.61
CA ARG A 50 4.22 6.71 -10.00
C ARG A 50 3.33 5.75 -9.23
N LEU A 51 2.85 6.18 -8.07
CA LEU A 51 1.87 5.48 -7.25
C LEU A 51 0.53 6.21 -7.28
N SER A 52 -0.54 5.50 -6.96
CA SER A 52 -1.90 6.01 -6.81
C SER A 52 -1.98 7.10 -5.73
N ARG A 53 -2.88 8.09 -5.90
CA ARG A 53 -3.07 9.22 -4.97
C ARG A 53 -4.44 9.25 -4.27
N PRO A 54 -4.68 8.35 -3.32
CA PRO A 54 -5.99 8.29 -2.68
C PRO A 54 -6.34 9.55 -1.87
N ILE A 55 -5.35 10.29 -1.36
CA ILE A 55 -5.57 11.36 -0.37
C ILE A 55 -4.86 12.70 -0.66
N SER A 56 -4.08 12.80 -1.75
CA SER A 56 -3.32 14.01 -2.10
C SER A 56 -3.64 14.47 -3.52
N ASP A 57 -3.34 15.73 -3.81
CA ASP A 57 -3.26 16.32 -5.15
C ASP A 57 -1.96 15.96 -5.86
N HIS A 58 -0.93 15.52 -5.11
CA HIS A 58 0.27 14.89 -5.62
C HIS A 58 0.13 13.37 -5.75
N PHE A 59 0.74 12.82 -6.79
CA PHE A 59 1.00 11.39 -6.95
C PHE A 59 2.35 11.06 -6.33
N PRO A 60 2.40 10.20 -5.30
CA PRO A 60 3.67 9.76 -4.75
C PRO A 60 4.50 9.06 -5.83
N ILE A 61 5.80 9.33 -5.86
CA ILE A 61 6.74 8.62 -6.71
C ILE A 61 7.67 7.75 -5.87
N THR A 62 8.02 6.59 -6.38
CA THR A 62 8.96 5.67 -5.74
C THR A 62 10.10 5.33 -6.68
N ILE A 63 11.29 5.10 -6.12
CA ILE A 63 12.46 4.63 -6.83
C ILE A 63 12.74 3.19 -6.38
N GLU A 64 12.67 2.27 -7.34
CA GLU A 64 12.92 0.85 -7.12
C GLU A 64 14.23 0.46 -7.81
N GLY A 65 15.13 -0.21 -7.11
CA GLY A 65 16.40 -0.70 -7.67
C GLY A 65 16.89 -1.93 -6.92
N GLY A 66 17.87 -2.65 -7.48
CA GLY A 66 18.48 -3.79 -6.79
C GLY A 66 17.61 -5.04 -6.72
N GLY A 67 17.09 -5.50 -7.87
CA GLY A 67 16.41 -6.80 -7.99
C GLY A 67 15.10 -6.94 -7.21
N LYS A 68 14.17 -7.78 -7.71
CA LYS A 68 12.92 -8.03 -6.97
C LYS A 68 13.25 -8.87 -5.73
N ARG A 69 12.86 -8.41 -4.52
CA ARG A 69 12.85 -9.26 -3.32
C ARG A 69 12.00 -10.49 -3.63
N ARG A 70 12.66 -11.65 -3.77
CA ARG A 70 11.99 -12.93 -4.00
C ARG A 70 11.66 -13.55 -2.66
N GLY A 71 10.37 -13.79 -2.42
CA GLY A 71 9.91 -14.52 -1.23
C GLY A 71 8.49 -14.12 -0.85
N PRO A 72 7.78 -14.99 -0.11
CA PRO A 72 6.49 -14.64 0.45
C PRO A 72 6.64 -13.46 1.41
N SER A 73 5.70 -12.50 1.35
CA SER A 73 5.65 -11.41 2.33
C SER A 73 5.60 -11.98 3.75
N PRO A 74 6.38 -11.43 4.69
CA PRO A 74 6.31 -11.85 6.08
C PRO A 74 4.90 -11.59 6.62
N PHE A 75 4.48 -12.41 7.56
CA PHE A 75 3.23 -12.16 8.27
C PHE A 75 3.40 -10.93 9.16
N ARG A 76 2.42 -10.03 9.10
CA ARG A 76 2.32 -8.86 9.96
C ARG A 76 1.11 -9.02 10.86
N PHE A 77 1.23 -8.49 12.06
CA PHE A 77 0.11 -8.36 12.98
C PHE A 77 -0.62 -7.08 12.61
N GLU A 78 -1.93 -7.15 12.36
CA GLU A 78 -2.71 -5.97 11.98
C GLU A 78 -3.33 -5.32 13.21
N ASN A 79 -3.11 -4.02 13.39
CA ASN A 79 -3.56 -3.32 14.59
C ASN A 79 -5.08 -3.20 14.69
N MET A 80 -5.83 -3.27 13.58
CA MET A 80 -7.29 -3.39 13.61
C MET A 80 -7.79 -4.54 14.47
N TRP A 81 -7.05 -5.64 14.58
CA TRP A 81 -7.49 -6.81 15.33
C TRP A 81 -7.74 -6.46 16.80
N LEU A 82 -6.95 -5.54 17.36
CA LEU A 82 -7.07 -5.10 18.75
C LEU A 82 -8.36 -4.33 19.04
N ARG A 83 -9.06 -3.83 18.02
CA ARG A 83 -10.34 -3.12 18.16
C ARG A 83 -11.56 -4.05 18.17
N VAL A 84 -11.40 -5.31 17.76
CA VAL A 84 -12.51 -6.27 17.80
C VAL A 84 -12.74 -6.69 19.25
N GLU A 85 -13.96 -6.48 19.74
CA GLU A 85 -14.36 -6.90 21.08
C GLU A 85 -14.10 -8.40 21.28
N GLY A 86 -13.50 -8.75 22.41
CA GLY A 86 -13.12 -10.14 22.72
C GLY A 86 -11.88 -10.67 22.01
N PHE A 87 -11.21 -9.91 21.13
CA PHE A 87 -10.01 -10.40 20.41
C PHE A 87 -8.87 -10.84 21.34
N LYS A 88 -8.61 -10.08 22.41
CA LYS A 88 -7.57 -10.43 23.40
C LYS A 88 -7.90 -11.73 24.14
N ASP A 89 -9.18 -11.97 24.43
CA ASP A 89 -9.63 -13.19 25.10
C ASP A 89 -9.59 -14.39 24.15
N LEU A 90 -9.92 -14.18 22.88
CA LEU A 90 -9.76 -15.16 21.82
C LEU A 90 -8.29 -15.60 21.66
N LEU A 91 -7.36 -14.64 21.60
CA LEU A 91 -5.92 -14.90 21.58
C LEU A 91 -5.47 -15.71 22.81
N ARG A 92 -5.94 -15.33 24.00
CA ARG A 92 -5.62 -16.01 25.26
C ARG A 92 -6.13 -17.45 25.26
N SER A 93 -7.38 -17.65 24.83
CA SER A 93 -8.01 -18.96 24.70
C SER A 93 -7.22 -19.87 23.76
N TRP A 94 -6.89 -19.39 22.55
CA TRP A 94 -6.04 -20.16 21.62
C TRP A 94 -4.67 -20.48 22.22
N TRP A 95 -4.02 -19.52 22.86
CA TRP A 95 -2.69 -19.73 23.43
C TRP A 95 -2.68 -20.79 24.54
N GLN A 96 -3.68 -20.75 25.42
CA GLN A 96 -3.83 -21.69 26.54
C GLN A 96 -4.28 -23.07 26.07
N GLY A 97 -5.17 -23.16 25.07
CA GLY A 97 -5.63 -24.42 24.49
C GLY A 97 -4.58 -25.18 23.68
N MET A 98 -3.49 -24.53 23.28
CA MET A 98 -2.40 -25.20 22.57
C MET A 98 -1.50 -26.00 23.52
N VAL A 99 -1.59 -27.34 23.43
CA VAL A 99 -0.64 -28.27 24.05
C VAL A 99 0.47 -28.62 23.06
N VAL A 100 1.72 -28.35 23.45
CA VAL A 100 2.92 -28.67 22.67
C VAL A 100 3.97 -29.22 23.64
N SER A 101 4.57 -30.38 23.31
CA SER A 101 5.65 -31.01 24.07
C SER A 101 7.04 -30.66 23.48
N GLY A 102 8.11 -30.86 24.26
CA GLY A 102 9.49 -30.61 23.84
C GLY A 102 10.18 -29.44 24.55
N ARG A 103 11.31 -28.99 23.99
CA ARG A 103 12.11 -27.87 24.55
C ARG A 103 11.34 -26.55 24.52
N ALA A 104 11.65 -25.63 25.43
CA ALA A 104 10.96 -24.35 25.55
C ALA A 104 10.93 -23.53 24.24
N SER A 105 12.07 -23.46 23.54
CA SER A 105 12.19 -22.79 22.24
C SER A 105 11.29 -23.40 21.17
N TYR A 106 11.23 -24.74 21.11
CA TYR A 106 10.34 -25.46 20.20
C TYR A 106 8.87 -25.17 20.52
N LYS A 107 8.47 -25.27 21.80
CA LYS A 107 7.10 -24.95 22.23
C LYS A 107 6.66 -23.55 21.80
N LEU A 108 7.52 -22.54 22.03
CA LEU A 108 7.25 -21.15 21.64
C LEU A 108 7.08 -21.01 20.12
N ALA A 109 8.03 -21.52 19.33
CA ALA A 109 7.98 -21.44 17.88
C ALA A 109 6.74 -22.12 17.29
N THR A 110 6.39 -23.31 17.79
CA THR A 110 5.20 -24.05 17.35
C THR A 110 3.91 -23.31 17.71
N LYS A 111 3.80 -22.75 18.92
CA LYS A 111 2.63 -21.96 19.33
C LYS A 111 2.46 -20.72 18.47
N LEU A 112 3.52 -19.95 18.21
CA LEU A 112 3.48 -18.79 17.33
C LEU A 112 3.08 -19.16 15.90
N LYS A 113 3.59 -20.28 15.36
CA LYS A 113 3.21 -20.79 14.04
C LYS A 113 1.73 -21.14 13.96
N ARG A 114 1.17 -21.78 14.99
CA ARG A 114 -0.27 -22.11 15.07
C ARG A 114 -1.11 -20.84 15.24
N LEU A 115 -0.70 -19.93 16.11
CA LEU A 115 -1.38 -18.66 16.35
C LEU A 115 -1.48 -17.83 15.07
N LYS A 116 -0.40 -17.76 14.29
CA LYS A 116 -0.40 -17.15 12.96
C LYS A 116 -1.47 -17.74 12.03
N GLN A 117 -1.68 -19.06 12.04
CA GLN A 117 -2.71 -19.69 11.19
C GLN A 117 -4.12 -19.37 11.69
N ASN A 118 -4.36 -19.44 12.99
CA ASN A 118 -5.64 -19.05 13.57
C ASN A 118 -5.99 -17.59 13.22
N LEU A 119 -5.01 -16.68 13.35
CA LEU A 119 -5.17 -15.28 12.99
C LEU A 119 -5.51 -15.09 11.51
N LYS A 120 -4.86 -15.84 10.60
CA LYS A 120 -5.17 -15.78 9.17
C LYS A 120 -6.59 -16.22 8.85
N ILE A 121 -7.06 -17.30 9.47
CA ILE A 121 -8.41 -17.84 9.28
C ILE A 121 -9.42 -16.83 9.83
N TRP A 122 -9.26 -16.46 11.10
CA TRP A 122 -10.14 -15.51 11.79
C TRP A 122 -10.21 -14.16 11.08
N ASN A 123 -9.07 -13.64 10.61
CA ASN A 123 -9.04 -12.38 9.84
C ASN A 123 -9.89 -12.47 8.58
N ARG A 124 -9.83 -13.60 7.86
CA ARG A 124 -10.65 -13.82 6.66
C ARG A 124 -12.13 -13.94 6.99
N GLU A 125 -12.48 -14.57 8.12
CA GLU A 125 -13.87 -14.73 8.56
C GLU A 125 -14.50 -13.41 9.03
N VAL A 126 -13.74 -12.59 9.76
CA VAL A 126 -14.24 -11.32 10.34
C VAL A 126 -14.16 -10.17 9.36
N PHE A 127 -13.06 -10.04 8.61
CA PHE A 127 -12.79 -8.88 7.75
C PHE A 127 -12.83 -9.21 6.25
N GLY A 128 -12.97 -10.48 5.88
CA GLY A 128 -12.88 -10.89 4.47
C GLY A 128 -11.47 -10.73 3.90
N ASN A 129 -11.39 -10.41 2.62
CA ASN A 129 -10.11 -10.14 1.95
C ASN A 129 -9.83 -8.63 1.91
N LEU A 130 -9.35 -8.09 3.04
CA LEU A 130 -9.03 -6.67 3.20
C LEU A 130 -8.09 -6.16 2.09
N GLU A 131 -7.05 -6.92 1.77
CA GLU A 131 -6.08 -6.57 0.73
C GLU A 131 -6.73 -6.45 -0.65
N SER A 132 -7.61 -7.39 -1.01
CA SER A 132 -8.36 -7.30 -2.26
C SER A 132 -9.33 -6.12 -2.27
N ASN A 133 -9.98 -5.82 -1.14
CA ASN A 133 -10.88 -4.66 -1.04
C ASN A 133 -10.12 -3.34 -1.17
N LYS A 134 -8.96 -3.23 -0.52
CA LYS A 134 -8.05 -2.07 -0.60
C LYS A 134 -7.54 -1.90 -2.03
N LEU A 135 -7.10 -2.98 -2.67
CA LEU A 135 -6.62 -2.95 -4.06
C LEU A 135 -7.74 -2.57 -5.04
N ALA A 136 -8.94 -3.13 -4.88
CA ALA A 136 -10.09 -2.80 -5.73
C ALA A 136 -10.48 -1.32 -5.59
N ALA A 137 -10.54 -0.80 -4.36
CA ALA A 137 -10.80 0.62 -4.13
C ALA A 137 -9.71 1.51 -4.76
N LEU A 138 -8.45 1.11 -4.67
CA LEU A 138 -7.33 1.83 -5.27
C LEU A 138 -7.39 1.83 -6.80
N GLN A 139 -7.73 0.70 -7.42
CA GLN A 139 -7.94 0.59 -8.87
C GLN A 139 -9.06 1.50 -9.37
N GLN A 140 -10.13 1.68 -8.59
CA GLN A 140 -11.19 2.64 -8.94
C GLN A 140 -10.68 4.08 -8.86
N VAL A 141 -9.85 4.43 -7.87
CA VAL A 141 -9.22 5.75 -7.81
C VAL A 141 -8.34 6.00 -9.03
N ASP A 142 -7.50 5.03 -9.39
CA ASP A 142 -6.60 5.13 -10.56
C ASP A 142 -7.37 5.28 -11.86
N TYR A 143 -8.46 4.52 -12.03
CA TYR A 143 -9.33 4.65 -13.19
C TYR A 143 -9.88 6.07 -13.34
N TRP A 144 -10.42 6.65 -12.26
CA TRP A 144 -10.96 8.01 -12.30
C TRP A 144 -9.88 9.09 -12.40
N ASP A 145 -8.65 8.82 -11.95
CA ASP A 145 -7.50 9.70 -12.21
C ASP A 145 -7.12 9.69 -13.69
N GLN A 146 -7.12 8.53 -14.35
CA GLN A 146 -6.86 8.44 -15.78
C GLN A 146 -7.93 9.21 -16.59
N VAL A 147 -9.21 8.99 -16.31
CA VAL A 147 -10.29 9.70 -17.00
C VAL A 147 -10.20 11.21 -16.79
N GLU A 148 -9.89 11.66 -15.57
CA GLU A 148 -9.71 13.09 -15.24
C GLU A 148 -8.51 13.73 -15.95
N SER A 149 -7.46 12.96 -16.25
CA SER A 149 -6.30 13.42 -17.00
C SER A 149 -6.60 13.68 -18.48
N GLU A 150 -7.57 12.96 -19.05
CA GLU A 150 -7.95 13.04 -20.45
C GLU A 150 -9.09 14.04 -20.69
N ARG A 151 -10.02 14.14 -19.74
CA ARG A 151 -11.18 15.03 -19.83
C ARG A 151 -11.72 15.43 -18.46
N ARG A 152 -12.56 16.46 -18.48
CA ARG A 152 -13.35 16.83 -17.31
C ARG A 152 -14.33 15.70 -16.92
N LEU A 153 -14.40 15.43 -15.63
CA LEU A 153 -15.42 14.54 -15.04
C LEU A 153 -16.78 15.23 -14.94
N SER A 154 -17.85 14.47 -15.10
CA SER A 154 -19.20 14.92 -14.72
C SER A 154 -19.35 14.98 -13.20
N GLU A 155 -20.41 15.63 -12.70
CA GLU A 155 -20.68 15.67 -11.26
C GLU A 155 -20.89 14.27 -10.67
N GLU A 156 -21.54 13.38 -11.42
CA GLU A 156 -21.75 11.99 -11.01
C GLU A 156 -20.43 11.21 -10.94
N GLU A 157 -19.56 11.38 -11.95
CA GLU A 157 -18.25 10.73 -11.98
C GLU A 157 -17.34 11.24 -10.85
N PHE A 158 -17.40 12.55 -10.56
CA PHE A 158 -16.69 13.14 -9.44
C PHE A 158 -17.17 12.55 -8.09
N ALA A 159 -18.47 12.36 -7.92
CA ALA A 159 -19.03 11.71 -6.73
C ALA A 159 -18.53 10.26 -6.59
N ARG A 160 -18.51 9.49 -7.69
CA ARG A 160 -17.98 8.11 -7.70
C ARG A 160 -16.49 8.05 -7.37
N LYS A 161 -15.69 9.00 -7.89
CA LYS A 161 -14.27 9.13 -7.55
C LYS A 161 -14.08 9.41 -6.06
N LYS A 162 -14.89 10.31 -5.50
CA LYS A 162 -14.86 10.65 -4.08
C LYS A 162 -15.21 9.43 -3.22
N GLU A 163 -16.25 8.69 -3.57
CA GLU A 163 -16.63 7.44 -2.89
C GLU A 163 -15.50 6.40 -2.93
N ALA A 164 -14.83 6.23 -4.07
CA ALA A 164 -13.68 5.34 -4.19
C ALA A 164 -12.53 5.74 -3.24
N LYS A 165 -12.22 7.05 -3.17
CA LYS A 165 -11.20 7.60 -2.25
C LYS A 165 -11.58 7.37 -0.78
N GLU A 166 -12.83 7.61 -0.42
CA GLU A 166 -13.35 7.38 0.94
C GLU A 166 -13.34 5.89 1.31
N GLY A 167 -13.71 5.02 0.37
CA GLY A 167 -13.63 3.57 0.51
C GLY A 167 -12.20 3.09 0.77
N TYR A 168 -11.23 3.59 -0.01
CA TYR A 168 -9.82 3.30 0.24
C TYR A 168 -9.36 3.80 1.62
N ALA A 169 -9.69 5.05 1.97
CA ALA A 169 -9.33 5.63 3.26
C ALA A 169 -9.91 4.85 4.44
N LYS A 170 -11.13 4.31 4.31
CA LYS A 170 -11.73 3.41 5.30
C LYS A 170 -10.89 2.15 5.51
N TRP A 171 -10.43 1.51 4.44
CA TRP A 171 -9.59 0.30 4.53
C TRP A 171 -8.21 0.61 5.13
N VAL A 172 -7.59 1.73 4.75
CA VAL A 172 -6.31 2.17 5.32
C VAL A 172 -6.41 2.46 6.82
N LYS A 173 -7.48 3.12 7.27
CA LYS A 173 -7.69 3.41 8.70
C LYS A 173 -7.83 2.16 9.59
N LEU A 174 -8.16 1.02 9.00
CA LEU A 174 -8.16 -0.26 9.71
C LEU A 174 -6.72 -0.81 9.84
N ASP A 175 -5.87 -0.56 8.85
CA ASP A 175 -4.47 -1.00 8.78
C ASP A 175 -3.54 -0.12 9.67
N GLU A 176 -3.71 1.21 9.58
CA GLU A 176 -2.89 2.22 10.27
C GLU A 176 -3.49 2.58 11.64
N ILE A 177 -3.06 1.90 12.70
CA ILE A 177 -3.36 2.33 14.07
C ILE A 177 -2.06 2.32 14.88
N HIS A 178 -1.67 3.47 15.40
CA HIS A 178 -0.56 3.69 16.33
C HIS A 178 -0.94 3.33 17.77
#